data_AF-A0A8J8GD57-F1
#
_entry.id   AF-A0A8J8GD57-F1
#
_cell.length_a   1.000
_cell.length_b   1.000
_cell.length_c   1.000
_cell.angle_alpha   90.00
_cell.angle_beta   90.00
_cell.angle_gamma   90.00
#
_symmetry.space_group_name_H-M   'P 1'
#
loop_
_entity.id
_entity.type
_entity.pdbx_description
1 polymer ?
#
loop_
_entity_poly.entity_id
_entity_poly.type
_entity_poly.pdbx_seq_one_letter_code
_entity_poly.pdbx_strand_id
1 'polypeptide(L)'
;MQIAPIRATTDKDVVNSQMSAAGSKAVEVLNVSGTTSIPFLYPGCVVDLEMRKEDSNKTSYFTRLMIVETTHDVDTLGHYAGTFKAIASDTGFLPTPEFTQPIAQPQMATVISNSDPQGQGRITVKFDWQLHDTTDFIRMMSPDAGGTDQVSQNRGYVAIPEVGDQVMVGFVHNHPDRPFVMGGMFHGKVGLGGGAQNHMRSIQTKSGIKVLMNDNEKSVTILDPSGNTYFMDGAGNISVTAPKNMTFNAGENLNINVGKNMTTNVGDNHKISITNNHQFTSTNYKQTVSENKTVNITGDLKETTSSTTHQAKNGDILIQSAGVAKVLGKIDAKVNKG
;
A
#
# COMPACT_ATOMS: atom_id res chain seq x y z
N MET A 1 -6.52 31.16 -1.20
CA MET A 1 -5.80 30.50 -2.31
C MET A 1 -6.77 30.32 -3.46
N GLN A 2 -6.44 30.83 -4.65
CA GLN A 2 -7.27 30.65 -5.84
C GLN A 2 -7.04 29.23 -6.37
N ILE A 3 -8.10 28.45 -6.52
CA ILE A 3 -8.00 27.06 -7.02
C ILE A 3 -7.63 27.13 -8.50
N ALA A 4 -6.64 26.35 -8.93
CA ALA A 4 -6.28 26.27 -10.34
C ALA A 4 -7.52 25.85 -11.16
N PRO A 5 -7.88 26.58 -12.23
CA PRO A 5 -9.15 26.39 -12.94
C PRO A 5 -9.19 25.10 -13.77
N ILE A 6 -8.03 24.51 -14.05
CA ILE A 6 -7.90 23.32 -14.88
C ILE A 6 -7.03 22.26 -14.20
N ARG A 7 -7.18 21.01 -14.62
CA ARG A 7 -6.19 19.95 -14.34
C ARG A 7 -5.19 19.93 -15.50
N ALA A 8 -4.13 20.73 -15.37
CA ALA A 8 -3.06 20.76 -16.37
C ALA A 8 -2.28 19.44 -16.38
N THR A 9 -2.04 18.90 -17.57
CA THR A 9 -1.17 17.73 -17.79
C THR A 9 0.22 18.18 -18.22
N THR A 10 0.29 19.31 -18.94
CA THR A 10 1.52 19.93 -19.42
C THR A 10 1.60 21.40 -18.99
N ASP A 11 2.80 21.96 -19.04
CA ASP A 11 3.06 23.39 -18.88
C ASP A 11 2.27 24.23 -19.90
N LYS A 12 2.13 23.73 -21.14
CA LYS A 12 1.33 24.38 -22.19
C LYS A 12 -0.13 24.56 -21.79
N ASP A 13 -0.73 23.63 -21.05
CA ASP A 13 -2.12 23.75 -20.61
C ASP A 13 -2.30 24.95 -19.67
N VAL A 14 -1.32 25.17 -18.79
CA VAL A 14 -1.29 26.32 -17.87
C VAL A 14 -1.17 27.61 -18.66
N VAL A 15 -0.22 27.67 -19.60
CA VAL A 15 0.00 28.86 -20.44
C VAL A 15 -1.23 29.16 -21.29
N ASN A 16 -1.84 28.15 -21.92
CA ASN A 16 -3.05 28.32 -22.73
C ASN A 16 -4.24 28.79 -21.89
N SER A 17 -4.42 28.25 -20.68
CA SER A 17 -5.48 28.69 -19.76
C SER A 17 -5.29 30.13 -19.32
N GLN A 18 -4.06 30.52 -18.98
CA GLN A 18 -3.72 31.91 -18.59
C GLN A 18 -3.90 32.89 -19.76
N MET A 19 -3.41 32.52 -20.95
CA MET A 19 -3.58 33.33 -22.17
C MET A 19 -5.05 33.48 -22.53
N SER A 20 -5.83 32.40 -22.45
CA SER A 20 -7.28 32.44 -22.72
C SER A 20 -8.00 33.33 -21.72
N ALA A 21 -7.67 33.24 -20.42
CA ALA A 21 -8.29 34.08 -19.39
C ALA A 21 -7.94 35.57 -19.56
N ALA A 22 -6.68 35.89 -19.88
CA ALA A 22 -6.26 37.27 -20.15
C ALA A 22 -6.87 37.81 -21.45
N GLY A 23 -6.86 37.00 -22.50
CA GLY A 23 -7.43 37.32 -23.81
C GLY A 23 -8.94 37.54 -23.75
N SER A 24 -9.67 36.71 -23.00
CA SER A 24 -11.12 36.88 -22.80
C SER A 24 -11.47 38.18 -22.08
N LYS A 25 -10.60 38.69 -21.18
CA LYS A 25 -10.77 40.02 -20.58
C LYS A 25 -10.46 41.15 -21.55
N ALA A 26 -9.49 40.97 -22.45
CA ALA A 26 -9.18 41.95 -23.47
C ALA A 26 -10.33 42.13 -24.47
N VAL A 27 -11.12 41.08 -24.71
CA VAL A 27 -12.34 41.13 -25.52
C VAL A 27 -13.37 42.12 -24.97
N GLU A 28 -13.46 42.29 -23.64
CA GLU A 28 -14.43 43.20 -23.01
C GLU A 28 -14.16 44.68 -23.25
N VAL A 29 -12.98 45.04 -23.78
CA VAL A 29 -12.58 46.44 -24.03
C VAL A 29 -13.41 47.10 -25.13
N LEU A 30 -13.83 46.33 -26.16
CA LEU A 30 -14.66 46.84 -27.26
C LEU A 30 -15.85 45.91 -27.50
N ASN A 31 -16.98 46.30 -26.92
CA ASN A 31 -18.28 45.69 -27.17
C ASN A 31 -19.14 46.64 -28.01
N VAL A 32 -19.55 46.20 -29.19
CA VAL A 32 -20.42 46.94 -30.09
C VAL A 32 -21.75 46.23 -30.17
N SER A 33 -22.85 46.96 -30.01
CA SER A 33 -24.19 46.42 -30.21
C SER A 33 -25.00 47.37 -31.08
N GLY A 34 -25.97 46.83 -31.82
CA GLY A 34 -26.77 47.62 -32.73
C GLY A 34 -27.94 46.85 -33.32
N THR A 35 -28.73 47.54 -34.11
CA THR A 35 -29.81 46.96 -34.92
C THR A 35 -29.32 46.73 -36.34
N THR A 36 -29.93 45.76 -37.04
CA THR A 36 -29.60 45.42 -38.41
C THR A 36 -30.88 45.11 -39.20
N SER A 37 -30.88 45.48 -40.49
CA SER A 37 -31.88 45.04 -41.47
C SER A 37 -31.36 43.88 -42.35
N ILE A 38 -30.16 43.38 -42.07
CA ILE A 38 -29.52 42.30 -42.82
C ILE A 38 -29.82 40.96 -42.12
N PRO A 39 -30.53 40.02 -42.75
CA PRO A 39 -30.86 38.72 -42.17
C PRO A 39 -29.72 37.70 -42.21
N PHE A 40 -28.60 38.05 -42.82
CA PHE A 40 -27.47 37.15 -43.06
C PHE A 40 -26.32 37.28 -42.05
N LEU A 41 -26.47 38.09 -41.00
CA LEU A 41 -25.50 38.12 -39.91
C LEU A 41 -25.64 36.85 -39.05
N TYR A 42 -24.52 36.26 -38.63
CA TYR A 42 -24.49 35.09 -37.76
C TYR A 42 -23.29 35.14 -36.82
N PRO A 43 -23.36 34.52 -35.62
CA PRO A 43 -22.21 34.44 -34.72
C PRO A 43 -20.99 33.82 -35.42
N GLY A 44 -19.85 34.51 -35.34
CA GLY A 44 -18.59 34.16 -36.02
C GLY A 44 -18.34 34.91 -37.33
N CYS A 45 -19.32 35.64 -37.90
CA CYS A 45 -19.07 36.45 -39.09
C CYS A 45 -18.25 37.71 -38.75
N VAL A 46 -17.26 38.04 -39.58
CA VAL A 46 -16.43 39.24 -39.44
C VAL A 46 -16.97 40.35 -40.33
N VAL A 47 -17.12 41.55 -39.78
CA VAL A 47 -17.64 42.73 -40.48
C VAL A 47 -16.71 43.93 -40.27
N ASP A 48 -16.57 44.76 -41.29
CA ASP A 48 -15.87 46.04 -41.18
C ASP A 48 -16.80 47.08 -40.56
N LEU A 49 -16.36 47.72 -39.48
CA LEU A 49 -17.02 48.88 -38.91
C LEU A 49 -16.44 50.13 -39.53
N GLU A 50 -17.27 50.87 -40.27
CA GLU A 50 -16.95 52.23 -40.68
C GLU A 50 -17.69 53.25 -39.82
N MET A 51 -16.98 54.29 -39.38
CA MET A 51 -17.56 55.38 -38.60
C MET A 51 -17.76 56.63 -39.46
N ARG A 52 -18.88 57.31 -39.25
CA ARG A 52 -19.18 58.59 -39.89
C ARG A 52 -18.26 59.68 -39.34
N LYS A 53 -17.76 60.55 -40.22
CA LYS A 53 -16.97 61.73 -39.82
C LYS A 53 -17.91 62.83 -39.32
N GLU A 54 -17.55 63.51 -38.22
CA GLU A 54 -18.42 64.45 -37.48
C GLU A 54 -19.13 65.47 -38.39
N ASP A 55 -18.42 66.03 -39.39
CA ASP A 55 -18.95 67.06 -40.29
C ASP A 55 -19.16 66.58 -41.74
N SER A 56 -19.35 65.28 -41.96
CA SER A 56 -19.49 64.73 -43.32
C SER A 56 -20.48 63.57 -43.42
N ASN A 57 -21.01 63.38 -44.63
CA ASN A 57 -21.71 62.14 -45.01
C ASN A 57 -20.73 61.01 -45.38
N LYS A 58 -19.42 61.26 -45.32
CA LYS A 58 -18.39 60.25 -45.58
C LYS A 58 -18.13 59.41 -44.34
N THR A 59 -17.92 58.12 -44.57
CA THR A 59 -17.45 57.17 -43.57
C THR A 59 -15.94 56.97 -43.69
N SER A 60 -15.32 56.46 -42.64
CA SER A 60 -13.96 55.92 -42.68
C SER A 60 -13.91 54.63 -41.89
N TYR A 61 -13.12 53.67 -42.38
CA TYR A 61 -12.80 52.45 -41.67
C TYR A 61 -12.34 52.75 -40.24
N PHE A 62 -12.91 52.03 -39.27
CA PHE A 62 -12.55 52.12 -37.87
C PHE A 62 -11.86 50.84 -37.41
N THR A 63 -12.56 49.70 -37.46
CA THR A 63 -12.02 48.40 -37.04
C THR A 63 -12.84 47.23 -37.59
N ARG A 64 -12.33 46.01 -37.47
CA ARG A 64 -13.08 44.79 -37.73
C ARG A 64 -13.74 44.25 -36.47
N LEU A 65 -14.98 43.82 -36.60
CA LEU A 65 -15.77 43.23 -35.54
C LEU A 65 -16.14 41.80 -35.89
N MET A 66 -16.14 40.92 -34.90
CA MET A 66 -16.70 39.58 -34.97
C MET A 66 -18.04 39.56 -34.26
N ILE A 67 -19.09 39.17 -34.96
CA ILE A 67 -20.43 39.02 -34.39
C ILE A 67 -20.42 37.85 -33.41
N VAL A 68 -20.95 38.04 -32.20
CA VAL A 68 -21.02 37.01 -31.15
C VAL A 68 -22.45 36.64 -30.78
N GLU A 69 -23.41 37.49 -31.10
CA GLU A 69 -24.82 37.27 -30.85
C GLU A 69 -25.63 37.93 -31.97
N THR A 70 -26.64 37.23 -32.49
CA THR A 70 -27.65 37.81 -33.37
C THR A 70 -29.03 37.38 -32.92
N THR A 71 -29.98 38.31 -32.97
CA THR A 71 -31.40 38.02 -32.85
C THR A 71 -32.07 38.46 -34.15
N HIS A 72 -32.90 37.60 -34.71
CA HIS A 72 -33.63 37.84 -35.94
C HIS A 72 -35.12 37.76 -35.60
N ASP A 73 -35.86 38.84 -35.84
CA ASP A 73 -37.30 38.91 -35.64
C ASP A 73 -37.98 39.25 -36.97
N VAL A 74 -39.07 38.55 -37.28
CA VAL A 74 -39.91 38.83 -38.46
C VAL A 74 -41.35 38.92 -37.97
N ASP A 75 -41.96 40.08 -38.13
CA ASP A 75 -43.33 40.30 -37.71
C ASP A 75 -44.35 39.58 -38.63
N THR A 76 -45.62 39.58 -38.25
CA THR A 76 -46.70 38.95 -39.03
C THR A 76 -46.95 39.61 -40.40
N LEU A 77 -46.43 40.81 -40.62
CA LEU A 77 -46.50 41.54 -41.89
C LEU A 77 -45.26 41.28 -42.78
N GLY A 78 -44.28 40.53 -42.29
CA GLY A 78 -43.05 40.19 -42.99
C GLY A 78 -41.93 41.21 -42.85
N HIS A 79 -42.03 42.18 -41.93
CA HIS A 79 -40.94 43.11 -41.66
C HIS A 79 -39.87 42.43 -40.82
N TYR A 80 -38.63 42.52 -41.30
CA TYR A 80 -37.46 42.01 -40.60
C TYR A 80 -36.84 43.09 -39.72
N ALA A 81 -36.55 42.73 -38.47
CA ALA A 81 -35.73 43.51 -37.55
C ALA A 81 -34.73 42.57 -36.86
N GLY A 82 -33.44 42.91 -36.92
CA GLY A 82 -32.41 42.18 -36.19
C GLY A 82 -31.69 43.04 -35.18
N THR A 83 -31.11 42.40 -34.17
CA THR A 83 -30.11 43.00 -33.28
C THR A 83 -28.85 42.15 -33.29
N PHE A 84 -27.70 42.78 -33.05
CA PHE A 84 -26.42 42.08 -32.95
C PHE A 84 -25.59 42.60 -31.79
N LYS A 85 -24.72 41.73 -31.27
CA LYS A 85 -23.56 42.10 -30.45
C LYS A 85 -22.29 41.61 -31.12
N ALA A 86 -21.24 42.40 -31.02
CA ALA A 86 -19.97 42.14 -31.67
C ALA A 86 -18.80 42.57 -30.78
N ILE A 87 -17.67 41.89 -30.98
CA ILE A 87 -16.40 42.15 -30.29
C ILE A 87 -15.32 42.45 -31.32
N ALA A 88 -14.17 42.98 -30.92
CA ALA A 88 -13.03 43.14 -31.83
C ALA A 88 -12.57 41.78 -32.41
N SER A 89 -12.51 41.65 -33.74
CA SER A 89 -12.22 40.37 -34.41
C SER A 89 -10.79 39.87 -34.16
N ASP A 90 -9.85 40.81 -34.00
CA ASP A 90 -8.41 40.52 -34.03
C ASP A 90 -7.87 40.13 -32.65
N THR A 91 -8.75 39.99 -31.66
CA THR A 91 -8.40 39.52 -30.32
C THR A 91 -8.04 38.04 -30.31
N GLY A 92 -8.69 37.22 -31.16
CA GLY A 92 -8.48 35.77 -31.19
C GLY A 92 -9.04 35.01 -29.98
N PHE A 93 -9.82 35.69 -29.12
CA PHE A 93 -10.42 35.12 -27.92
C PHE A 93 -11.93 35.39 -27.90
N LEU A 94 -12.66 34.63 -27.09
CA LEU A 94 -14.09 34.83 -26.85
C LEU A 94 -14.29 35.36 -25.42
N PRO A 95 -15.42 36.02 -25.12
CA PRO A 95 -15.78 36.37 -23.75
C PRO A 95 -15.86 35.10 -22.90
N THR A 96 -15.50 35.20 -21.62
CA THR A 96 -15.61 34.04 -20.70
C THR A 96 -17.10 33.78 -20.41
N PRO A 97 -17.62 32.57 -20.65
CA PRO A 97 -19.00 32.26 -20.29
C PRO A 97 -19.16 32.26 -18.76
N GLU A 98 -20.26 32.80 -18.26
CA GLU A 98 -20.65 32.60 -16.87
C GLU A 98 -21.26 31.21 -16.70
N PHE A 99 -20.64 30.38 -15.86
CA PHE A 99 -21.17 29.06 -15.52
C PHE A 99 -21.00 28.80 -14.04
N THR A 100 -21.91 27.99 -13.48
CA THR A 100 -21.77 27.49 -12.12
C THR A 100 -20.86 26.27 -12.15
N GLN A 101 -19.74 26.33 -11.44
CA GLN A 101 -18.82 25.20 -11.36
C GLN A 101 -19.48 24.03 -10.61
N PRO A 102 -19.50 22.81 -11.17
CA PRO A 102 -20.05 21.65 -10.48
C PRO A 102 -19.22 21.33 -9.23
N ILE A 103 -19.91 20.99 -8.15
CA ILE A 103 -19.31 20.60 -6.88
C ILE A 103 -19.57 19.11 -6.66
N ALA A 104 -18.51 18.33 -6.54
CA ALA A 104 -18.59 16.91 -6.22
C ALA A 104 -18.36 16.67 -4.73
N GLN A 105 -19.33 16.06 -4.07
CA GLN A 105 -19.18 15.52 -2.73
C GLN A 105 -18.56 14.11 -2.78
N PRO A 106 -18.01 13.61 -1.65
CA PRO A 106 -17.52 12.24 -1.58
C PRO A 106 -18.57 11.21 -2.00
N GLN A 107 -18.16 10.23 -2.80
CA GLN A 107 -19.04 9.23 -3.41
C GLN A 107 -18.45 7.83 -3.26
N MET A 108 -19.31 6.83 -3.16
CA MET A 108 -18.86 5.44 -3.25
C MET A 108 -18.56 5.07 -4.71
N ALA A 109 -17.59 4.19 -4.87
CA ALA A 109 -17.24 3.61 -6.17
C ALA A 109 -16.75 2.16 -5.98
N THR A 110 -16.85 1.37 -7.04
CA THR A 110 -16.34 -0.01 -7.07
C THR A 110 -14.97 -0.02 -7.75
N VAL A 111 -14.01 -0.73 -7.17
CA VAL A 111 -12.67 -0.89 -7.75
C VAL A 111 -12.74 -1.81 -8.97
N ILE A 112 -12.23 -1.34 -10.11
CA ILE A 112 -12.22 -2.09 -11.38
C ILE A 112 -10.82 -2.64 -11.68
N SER A 113 -9.76 -1.86 -11.37
CA SER A 113 -8.39 -2.30 -11.56
C SER A 113 -7.48 -1.69 -10.51
N ASN A 114 -6.58 -2.50 -9.98
CA ASN A 114 -5.50 -2.10 -9.07
C ASN A 114 -4.10 -2.31 -9.68
N SER A 115 -4.03 -2.63 -10.97
CA SER A 115 -2.80 -2.90 -11.70
C SER A 115 -2.27 -1.62 -12.37
N ASP A 116 -1.75 -0.69 -11.56
CA ASP A 116 -1.18 0.57 -12.05
C ASP A 116 0.08 0.35 -12.90
N PRO A 117 0.08 0.66 -14.21
CA PRO A 117 1.24 0.46 -15.08
C PRO A 117 2.49 1.25 -14.65
N GLN A 118 2.32 2.33 -13.89
CA GLN A 118 3.41 3.18 -13.41
C GLN A 118 3.87 2.82 -11.99
N GLY A 119 3.23 1.84 -11.32
CA GLY A 119 3.60 1.40 -9.97
C GLY A 119 3.43 2.46 -8.88
N GLN A 120 2.53 3.44 -9.06
CA GLN A 120 2.34 4.56 -8.13
C GLN A 120 1.28 4.28 -7.04
N GLY A 121 0.73 3.05 -7.00
CA GLY A 121 -0.33 2.68 -6.06
C GLY A 121 -1.68 3.33 -6.37
N ARG A 122 -1.92 3.69 -7.64
CA ARG A 122 -3.21 4.21 -8.11
C ARG A 122 -4.16 3.08 -8.47
N ILE A 123 -5.45 3.36 -8.46
CA ILE A 123 -6.48 2.41 -8.90
C ILE A 123 -7.46 3.07 -9.86
N THR A 124 -8.14 2.25 -10.65
CA THR A 124 -9.28 2.65 -11.46
C THR A 124 -10.55 2.21 -10.77
N VAL A 125 -11.53 3.11 -10.70
CA VAL A 125 -12.84 2.85 -10.08
C VAL A 125 -13.96 3.12 -11.07
N LYS A 126 -15.15 2.61 -10.74
CA LYS A 126 -16.40 2.89 -11.42
C LYS A 126 -17.40 3.43 -10.41
N PHE A 127 -17.89 4.65 -10.63
CA PHE A 127 -18.99 5.21 -9.85
C PHE A 127 -20.33 4.57 -10.23
N ASP A 128 -21.30 4.60 -9.32
CA ASP A 128 -22.62 3.98 -9.53
C ASP A 128 -23.39 4.59 -10.72
N TRP A 129 -23.14 5.85 -11.05
CA TRP A 129 -23.74 6.55 -12.18
C TRP A 129 -23.01 6.33 -13.51
N GLN A 130 -21.80 5.76 -13.50
CA GLN A 130 -21.08 5.44 -14.73
C GLN A 130 -21.63 4.14 -15.35
N LEU A 131 -22.00 4.21 -16.62
CA LEU A 131 -22.58 3.06 -17.32
C LEU A 131 -21.50 2.08 -17.81
N HIS A 132 -20.67 2.51 -18.76
CA HIS A 132 -19.64 1.67 -19.40
C HIS A 132 -18.21 2.14 -19.14
N ASP A 133 -18.05 3.37 -18.68
CA ASP A 133 -16.74 3.98 -18.45
C ASP A 133 -16.25 3.76 -17.02
N THR A 134 -14.94 3.97 -16.85
CA THR A 134 -14.25 3.98 -15.57
C THR A 134 -13.42 5.25 -15.45
N THR A 135 -12.93 5.54 -14.26
CA THR A 135 -11.96 6.63 -14.09
C THR A 135 -10.62 6.30 -14.76
N ASP A 136 -9.79 7.33 -14.94
CA ASP A 136 -8.34 7.13 -15.04
C ASP A 136 -7.80 6.47 -13.74
N PHE A 137 -6.51 6.15 -13.73
CA PHE A 137 -5.81 5.80 -12.49
C PHE A 137 -5.79 7.00 -11.53
N ILE A 138 -6.51 6.87 -10.42
CA ILE A 138 -6.64 7.89 -9.39
C ILE A 138 -5.83 7.53 -8.15
N ARG A 139 -5.31 8.55 -7.47
CA ARG A 139 -4.47 8.36 -6.28
C ARG A 139 -5.29 7.82 -5.12
N MET A 140 -4.63 7.07 -4.25
CA MET A 140 -5.17 6.61 -2.97
C MET A 140 -4.56 7.38 -1.80
N MET A 141 -5.42 7.77 -0.86
CA MET A 141 -5.03 8.23 0.46
C MET A 141 -4.55 7.03 1.28
N SER A 142 -3.37 7.15 1.88
CA SER A 142 -2.84 6.19 2.83
C SER A 142 -2.67 6.86 4.20
N PRO A 143 -2.84 6.13 5.32
CA PRO A 143 -2.58 6.66 6.65
C PRO A 143 -1.17 7.25 6.84
N ASP A 144 -0.16 6.68 6.16
CA ASP A 144 1.20 7.22 6.10
C ASP A 144 1.74 7.00 4.69
N ALA A 145 2.11 8.11 4.02
CA ALA A 145 2.71 8.09 2.70
C ALA A 145 3.84 9.11 2.55
N GLY A 146 4.99 8.66 2.06
CA GLY A 146 6.15 9.52 1.81
C GLY A 146 7.42 8.74 1.48
N GLY A 147 8.43 9.42 0.92
CA GLY A 147 9.76 8.87 0.69
C GLY A 147 10.83 9.61 1.49
N THR A 148 12.04 9.08 1.51
CA THR A 148 13.24 9.72 2.04
C THR A 148 14.42 9.49 1.09
N ASP A 149 15.57 10.13 1.34
CA ASP A 149 16.79 9.87 0.56
C ASP A 149 17.24 8.39 0.61
N GLN A 150 16.82 7.65 1.63
CA GLN A 150 17.14 6.22 1.81
C GLN A 150 16.02 5.29 1.29
N VAL A 151 14.78 5.79 1.21
CA VAL A 151 13.61 5.01 0.77
C VAL A 151 12.92 5.79 -0.34
N SER A 152 13.23 5.41 -1.58
CA SER A 152 12.70 6.04 -2.79
C SER A 152 11.26 5.61 -3.14
N GLN A 153 10.74 4.60 -2.45
CA GLN A 153 9.34 4.14 -2.53
C GLN A 153 8.57 4.56 -1.28
N ASN A 154 7.30 4.16 -1.16
CA ASN A 154 6.49 4.53 0.00
C ASN A 154 7.08 3.96 1.31
N ARG A 155 7.59 4.83 2.18
CA ARG A 155 7.83 4.59 3.60
C ARG A 155 6.52 4.83 4.34
N GLY A 156 5.72 3.78 4.52
CA GLY A 156 4.44 3.90 5.22
C GLY A 156 3.54 2.70 4.98
N TYR A 157 2.23 2.95 4.90
CA TYR A 157 1.25 1.91 4.72
C TYR A 157 0.91 1.72 3.23
N VAL A 158 0.97 0.49 2.74
CA VAL A 158 0.56 0.12 1.38
C VAL A 158 -0.39 -1.06 1.45
N ALA A 159 -1.69 -0.78 1.36
CA ALA A 159 -2.73 -1.78 1.18
C ALA A 159 -3.70 -1.28 0.11
N ILE A 160 -3.51 -1.77 -1.11
CA ILE A 160 -4.35 -1.40 -2.25
C ILE A 160 -5.60 -2.30 -2.23
N PRO A 161 -6.81 -1.74 -2.31
CA PRO A 161 -8.04 -2.51 -2.42
C PRO A 161 -8.04 -3.50 -3.58
N GLU A 162 -8.82 -4.56 -3.44
CA GLU A 162 -8.98 -5.59 -4.44
C GLU A 162 -10.04 -5.19 -5.47
N VAL A 163 -9.96 -5.78 -6.66
CA VAL A 163 -10.99 -5.61 -7.69
C VAL A 163 -12.32 -6.12 -7.15
N GLY A 164 -13.37 -5.28 -7.26
CA GLY A 164 -14.70 -5.53 -6.70
C GLY A 164 -14.94 -4.91 -5.32
N ASP A 165 -13.91 -4.41 -4.62
CA ASP A 165 -14.07 -3.74 -3.34
C ASP A 165 -14.81 -2.39 -3.51
N GLN A 166 -15.55 -2.01 -2.48
CA GLN A 166 -16.15 -0.68 -2.40
C GLN A 166 -15.20 0.29 -1.70
N VAL A 167 -15.04 1.46 -2.30
CA VAL A 167 -14.19 2.54 -1.78
C VAL A 167 -14.96 3.85 -1.72
N MET A 168 -14.56 4.72 -0.80
CA MET A 168 -15.01 6.12 -0.77
C MET A 168 -14.04 6.96 -1.59
N VAL A 169 -14.56 7.75 -2.53
CA VAL A 169 -13.79 8.65 -3.38
C VAL A 169 -14.10 10.09 -3.00
N GLY A 170 -13.06 10.85 -2.66
CA GLY A 170 -13.11 12.28 -2.42
C GLY A 170 -12.63 13.07 -3.62
N PHE A 171 -12.89 14.38 -3.61
CA PHE A 171 -12.55 15.28 -4.71
C PHE A 171 -11.76 16.46 -4.16
N VAL A 172 -10.55 16.70 -4.69
CA VAL A 172 -9.71 17.81 -4.20
C VAL A 172 -10.43 19.13 -4.48
N HIS A 173 -10.68 19.90 -3.43
CA HIS A 173 -11.51 21.12 -3.47
C HIS A 173 -12.93 20.90 -4.01
N ASN A 174 -13.49 19.69 -3.85
CA ASN A 174 -14.78 19.30 -4.41
C ASN A 174 -14.87 19.42 -5.94
N HIS A 175 -13.74 19.38 -6.64
CA HIS A 175 -13.70 19.45 -8.10
C HIS A 175 -13.87 18.05 -8.72
N PRO A 176 -14.89 17.80 -9.56
CA PRO A 176 -15.15 16.48 -10.15
C PRO A 176 -13.94 15.86 -10.87
N ASP A 177 -13.16 16.66 -11.59
CA ASP A 177 -11.96 16.21 -12.32
C ASP A 177 -10.74 15.85 -11.45
N ARG A 178 -10.84 16.00 -10.13
CA ARG A 178 -9.75 15.73 -9.17
C ARG A 178 -10.11 14.66 -8.13
N PRO A 179 -10.53 13.47 -8.56
CA PRO A 179 -10.86 12.38 -7.65
C PRO A 179 -9.60 11.79 -6.99
N PHE A 180 -9.76 11.32 -5.76
CA PHE A 180 -8.81 10.47 -5.06
C PHE A 180 -9.56 9.52 -4.12
N VAL A 181 -9.04 8.32 -3.93
CA VAL A 181 -9.65 7.34 -3.03
C VAL A 181 -9.30 7.69 -1.59
N MET A 182 -10.29 7.82 -0.72
CA MET A 182 -10.11 8.10 0.71
C MET A 182 -9.81 6.82 1.51
N GLY A 183 -10.41 5.69 1.12
CA GLY A 183 -10.23 4.41 1.79
C GLY A 183 -11.28 3.37 1.37
N GLY A 184 -11.08 2.13 1.80
CA GLY A 184 -12.07 1.06 1.64
C GLY A 184 -13.27 1.23 2.56
N MET A 185 -14.43 0.75 2.13
CA MET A 185 -15.67 0.78 2.89
C MET A 185 -16.14 -0.64 3.21
N PHE A 186 -16.49 -0.90 4.48
CA PHE A 186 -17.15 -2.15 4.83
C PHE A 186 -18.57 -2.19 4.25
N HIS A 187 -18.97 -3.35 3.77
CA HIS A 187 -20.35 -3.63 3.39
C HIS A 187 -20.81 -4.99 3.93
N GLY A 188 -22.10 -5.29 3.85
CA GLY A 188 -22.72 -6.45 4.51
C GLY A 188 -22.20 -7.85 4.11
N LYS A 189 -21.28 -7.95 3.14
CA LYS A 189 -20.64 -9.22 2.74
C LYS A 189 -19.18 -9.35 3.20
N VAL A 190 -18.56 -8.27 3.69
CA VAL A 190 -17.12 -8.20 4.07
C VAL A 190 -16.90 -7.83 5.54
N GLY A 191 -17.98 -7.65 6.31
CA GLY A 191 -17.91 -7.34 7.73
C GLY A 191 -17.60 -8.56 8.58
N LEU A 192 -16.33 -8.71 8.98
CA LEU A 192 -15.88 -9.70 9.97
C LEU A 192 -15.39 -9.04 11.28
N GLY A 193 -15.24 -7.71 11.29
CA GLY A 193 -14.65 -6.96 12.40
C GLY A 193 -15.61 -6.70 13.55
N GLY A 194 -15.06 -6.61 14.76
CA GLY A 194 -15.74 -6.15 15.97
C GLY A 194 -16.22 -7.25 16.91
N GLY A 195 -17.01 -8.22 16.46
CA GLY A 195 -17.64 -9.16 17.41
C GLY A 195 -18.46 -8.44 18.51
N ALA A 196 -18.91 -9.17 19.53
CA ALA A 196 -19.62 -8.56 20.66
C ALA A 196 -18.71 -7.55 21.39
N GLN A 197 -19.17 -6.33 21.65
CA GLN A 197 -18.38 -5.28 22.35
C GLN A 197 -17.07 -4.87 21.65
N ASN A 198 -16.89 -5.13 20.36
CA ASN A 198 -15.68 -4.73 19.62
C ASN A 198 -14.38 -5.35 20.16
N HIS A 199 -14.45 -6.52 20.81
CA HIS A 199 -13.30 -7.16 21.46
C HIS A 199 -12.28 -7.76 20.47
N MET A 200 -12.68 -7.98 19.21
CA MET A 200 -11.81 -8.54 18.18
C MET A 200 -11.37 -7.47 17.17
N ARG A 201 -10.05 -7.31 17.03
CA ARG A 201 -9.41 -6.47 16.01
C ARG A 201 -8.51 -7.33 15.14
N SER A 202 -8.42 -7.00 13.85
CA SER A 202 -7.61 -7.79 12.93
C SER A 202 -7.01 -6.99 11.79
N ILE A 203 -5.85 -7.43 11.33
CA ILE A 203 -5.33 -7.14 9.99
C ILE A 203 -5.37 -8.44 9.22
N GLN A 204 -6.01 -8.44 8.04
CA GLN A 204 -6.18 -9.64 7.22
C GLN A 204 -5.87 -9.32 5.76
N THR A 205 -5.13 -10.19 5.08
CA THR A 205 -4.85 -10.07 3.65
C THR A 205 -5.73 -11.03 2.85
N LYS A 206 -5.83 -10.80 1.53
CA LYS A 206 -6.59 -11.63 0.59
C LYS A 206 -6.29 -13.12 0.68
N SER A 207 -5.02 -13.49 0.90
CA SER A 207 -4.62 -14.90 0.98
C SER A 207 -5.03 -15.57 2.28
N GLY A 208 -5.47 -14.81 3.29
CA GLY A 208 -5.84 -15.33 4.60
C GLY A 208 -4.71 -15.26 5.63
N ILE A 209 -3.68 -14.44 5.41
CA ILE A 209 -2.70 -14.08 6.45
C ILE A 209 -3.40 -13.15 7.43
N LYS A 210 -3.25 -13.42 8.74
CA LYS A 210 -3.97 -12.69 9.79
C LYS A 210 -3.05 -12.28 10.93
N VAL A 211 -3.28 -11.08 11.43
CA VAL A 211 -2.89 -10.65 12.78
C VAL A 211 -4.19 -10.39 13.53
N LEU A 212 -4.47 -11.18 14.56
CA LEU A 212 -5.68 -11.11 15.38
C LEU A 212 -5.33 -10.62 16.77
N MET A 213 -6.09 -9.68 17.29
CA MET A 213 -5.97 -9.12 18.64
C MET A 213 -7.32 -9.28 19.34
N ASN A 214 -7.31 -9.91 20.51
CA ASN A 214 -8.50 -10.18 21.32
C ASN A 214 -8.37 -9.46 22.67
N ASP A 215 -9.18 -8.43 22.90
CA ASP A 215 -9.14 -7.62 24.12
C ASP A 215 -9.69 -8.37 25.35
N ASN A 216 -10.57 -9.37 25.17
CA ASN A 216 -11.11 -10.16 26.28
C ASN A 216 -10.05 -11.11 26.85
N GLU A 217 -9.31 -11.78 25.96
CA GLU A 217 -8.22 -12.69 26.32
C GLU A 217 -6.90 -11.96 26.53
N LYS A 218 -6.80 -10.70 26.07
CA LYS A 218 -5.55 -9.92 25.97
C LYS A 218 -4.50 -10.65 25.12
N SER A 219 -4.97 -11.38 24.10
CA SER A 219 -4.18 -12.29 23.28
C SER A 219 -3.89 -11.72 21.89
N VAL A 220 -2.80 -12.19 21.29
CA VAL A 220 -2.40 -11.83 19.92
C VAL A 220 -2.01 -13.10 19.15
N THR A 221 -2.55 -13.25 17.95
CA THR A 221 -2.25 -14.38 17.04
C THR A 221 -1.78 -13.88 15.69
N ILE A 222 -0.60 -14.32 15.24
CA ILE A 222 -0.16 -14.19 13.85
C ILE A 222 -0.30 -15.55 13.19
N LEU A 223 -1.03 -15.62 12.07
CA LEU A 223 -1.41 -16.86 11.38
C LEU A 223 -1.22 -16.71 9.87
N ASP A 224 -0.71 -17.75 9.23
CA ASP A 224 -0.81 -17.91 7.77
C ASP A 224 -1.81 -19.02 7.38
N PRO A 225 -2.24 -19.07 6.10
CA PRO A 225 -3.22 -20.05 5.62
C PRO A 225 -2.74 -21.51 5.70
N SER A 226 -1.44 -21.76 5.86
CA SER A 226 -0.88 -23.11 5.97
C SER A 226 -0.95 -23.67 7.39
N GLY A 227 -1.30 -22.84 8.38
CA GLY A 227 -1.44 -23.21 9.78
C GLY A 227 -0.22 -22.89 10.64
N ASN A 228 0.75 -22.11 10.15
CA ASN A 228 1.83 -21.58 11.00
C ASN A 228 1.25 -20.54 11.96
N THR A 229 1.65 -20.60 13.23
CA THR A 229 1.15 -19.68 14.27
C THR A 229 2.26 -19.12 15.14
N TYR A 230 2.10 -17.85 15.50
CA TYR A 230 2.75 -17.21 16.64
C TYR A 230 1.65 -16.69 17.57
N PHE A 231 1.52 -17.29 18.75
CA PHE A 231 0.43 -17.01 19.67
C PHE A 231 0.96 -16.53 21.02
N MET A 232 0.49 -15.36 21.44
CA MET A 232 0.69 -14.79 22.78
C MET A 232 -0.65 -14.78 23.50
N ASP A 233 -0.75 -15.47 24.64
CA ASP A 233 -2.05 -15.80 25.25
C ASP A 233 -2.61 -14.74 26.23
N GLY A 234 -1.88 -13.66 26.48
CA GLY A 234 -2.25 -12.64 27.47
C GLY A 234 -2.05 -13.04 28.95
N ALA A 235 -1.73 -14.31 29.22
CA ALA A 235 -1.41 -14.85 30.55
C ALA A 235 0.11 -15.02 30.77
N GLY A 236 0.92 -14.63 29.78
CA GLY A 236 2.38 -14.63 29.84
C GLY A 236 3.03 -15.81 29.11
N ASN A 237 2.26 -16.63 28.38
CA ASN A 237 2.79 -17.72 27.58
C ASN A 237 2.87 -17.33 26.10
N ILE A 238 3.83 -17.95 25.40
CA ILE A 238 4.00 -17.86 23.95
C ILE A 238 4.06 -19.27 23.38
N SER A 239 3.32 -19.51 22.31
CA SER A 239 3.39 -20.74 21.51
C SER A 239 3.73 -20.39 20.06
N VAL A 240 4.68 -21.12 19.48
CA VAL A 240 5.03 -21.01 18.06
C VAL A 240 4.90 -22.39 17.45
N THR A 241 4.09 -22.54 16.40
CA THR A 241 3.79 -23.82 15.78
C THR A 241 3.97 -23.74 14.27
N ALA A 242 4.60 -24.77 13.69
CA ALA A 242 4.72 -24.96 12.26
C ALA A 242 4.30 -26.40 11.91
N PRO A 243 3.38 -26.63 10.96
CA PRO A 243 2.99 -27.99 10.57
C PRO A 243 4.08 -28.81 9.87
N LYS A 244 5.17 -28.16 9.44
CA LYS A 244 6.31 -28.80 8.77
C LYS A 244 7.61 -28.49 9.52
N ASN A 245 8.46 -27.63 8.97
CA ASN A 245 9.81 -27.40 9.46
C ASN A 245 9.93 -26.02 10.13
N MET A 246 10.81 -25.91 11.12
CA MET A 246 11.22 -24.65 11.75
C MET A 246 12.74 -24.60 11.80
N THR A 247 13.33 -23.46 11.43
CA THR A 247 14.78 -23.27 11.35
C THR A 247 15.19 -21.97 12.04
N PHE A 248 16.24 -22.01 12.85
CA PHE A 248 16.83 -20.84 13.51
C PHE A 248 18.28 -20.66 13.05
N ASN A 249 18.57 -19.55 12.37
CA ASN A 249 19.92 -19.21 11.91
C ASN A 249 20.39 -17.93 12.60
N ALA A 250 21.56 -17.95 13.22
CA ALA A 250 22.21 -16.78 13.81
C ALA A 250 23.61 -16.61 13.19
N GLY A 251 23.92 -15.41 12.71
CA GLY A 251 25.24 -15.12 12.09
C GLY A 251 26.39 -15.03 13.08
N GLU A 252 26.08 -14.73 14.35
CA GLU A 252 27.05 -14.59 15.42
C GLU A 252 26.70 -15.54 16.58
N ASN A 253 25.76 -15.15 17.45
CA ASN A 253 25.43 -15.88 18.68
C ASN A 253 23.93 -16.20 18.77
N LEU A 254 23.60 -17.39 19.27
CA LEU A 254 22.26 -17.78 19.71
C LEU A 254 22.31 -18.17 21.19
N ASN A 255 21.61 -17.42 22.05
CA ASN A 255 21.57 -17.66 23.50
C ASN A 255 20.18 -18.15 23.92
N ILE A 256 20.11 -19.23 24.69
CA ILE A 256 18.85 -19.80 25.21
C ILE A 256 18.97 -19.93 26.72
N ASN A 257 18.19 -19.12 27.46
CA ASN A 257 18.16 -19.12 28.92
C ASN A 257 16.77 -19.52 29.42
N VAL A 258 16.69 -20.54 30.27
CA VAL A 258 15.41 -21.07 30.80
C VAL A 258 15.49 -21.11 32.33
N GLY A 259 14.60 -20.39 33.01
CA GLY A 259 14.67 -20.21 34.47
C GLY A 259 14.25 -21.42 35.31
N LYS A 260 13.54 -22.38 34.71
CA LYS A 260 13.14 -23.64 35.36
C LYS A 260 13.54 -24.83 34.49
N ASN A 261 12.61 -25.36 33.71
CA ASN A 261 12.79 -26.62 32.99
C ASN A 261 12.87 -26.38 31.47
N MET A 262 13.86 -26.99 30.83
CA MET A 262 13.91 -27.13 29.37
C MET A 262 13.67 -28.60 29.00
N THR A 263 12.81 -28.85 28.03
CA THR A 263 12.50 -30.21 27.54
C THR A 263 12.60 -30.24 26.03
N THR A 264 13.31 -31.23 25.51
CA THR A 264 13.53 -31.43 24.08
C THR A 264 13.13 -32.85 23.71
N ASN A 265 12.08 -32.98 22.90
CA ASN A 265 11.60 -34.26 22.39
C ASN A 265 11.86 -34.32 20.88
N VAL A 266 12.55 -35.35 20.43
CA VAL A 266 12.87 -35.56 19.01
C VAL A 266 12.40 -36.96 18.63
N GLY A 267 11.55 -37.06 17.61
CA GLY A 267 10.96 -38.34 17.17
C GLY A 267 11.96 -39.26 16.47
N ASP A 268 12.81 -38.67 15.63
CA ASP A 268 13.84 -39.39 14.87
C ASP A 268 15.25 -39.03 15.40
N ASN A 269 16.00 -38.22 14.65
CA ASN A 269 17.42 -38.01 14.89
C ASN A 269 17.72 -36.64 15.53
N HIS A 270 18.52 -36.64 16.60
CA HIS A 270 19.13 -35.43 17.15
C HIS A 270 20.63 -35.39 16.82
N LYS A 271 21.03 -34.49 15.91
CA LYS A 271 22.42 -34.29 15.52
C LYS A 271 22.95 -32.98 16.10
N ILE A 272 24.02 -33.06 16.88
CA ILE A 272 24.78 -31.92 17.39
C ILE A 272 26.15 -31.92 16.72
N SER A 273 26.58 -30.78 16.18
CA SER A 273 27.90 -30.63 15.56
C SER A 273 28.53 -29.35 16.09
N ILE A 274 29.59 -29.51 16.90
CA ILE A 274 30.30 -28.42 17.56
C ILE A 274 31.77 -28.57 17.16
N THR A 275 32.33 -27.53 16.53
CA THR A 275 33.69 -27.56 15.97
C THR A 275 34.76 -27.30 17.01
N ASN A 276 34.46 -26.46 17.99
CA ASN A 276 35.35 -26.09 19.08
C ASN A 276 34.94 -26.83 20.36
N ASN A 277 34.50 -26.09 21.38
CA ASN A 277 34.27 -26.63 22.71
C ASN A 277 32.80 -26.95 22.95
N HIS A 278 32.53 -28.17 23.43
CA HIS A 278 31.23 -28.56 24.00
C HIS A 278 31.38 -28.76 25.50
N GLN A 279 30.68 -27.97 26.30
CA GLN A 279 30.71 -28.05 27.76
C GLN A 279 29.33 -28.44 28.29
N PHE A 280 29.30 -29.40 29.21
CA PHE A 280 28.11 -29.82 29.92
C PHE A 280 28.38 -29.83 31.43
N THR A 281 27.54 -29.13 32.19
CA THR A 281 27.64 -29.04 33.65
C THR A 281 26.28 -29.33 34.25
N SER A 282 26.19 -30.32 35.14
CA SER A 282 24.96 -30.70 35.81
C SER A 282 25.26 -31.31 37.17
N THR A 283 24.29 -31.29 38.09
CA THR A 283 24.39 -32.04 39.36
C THR A 283 24.35 -33.55 39.12
N ASN A 284 23.46 -34.01 38.24
CA ASN A 284 23.29 -35.41 37.88
C ASN A 284 23.17 -35.56 36.36
N TYR A 285 23.90 -36.51 35.80
CA TYR A 285 23.79 -36.90 34.40
C TYR A 285 23.43 -38.37 34.28
N LYS A 286 22.27 -38.65 33.67
CA LYS A 286 21.83 -40.00 33.35
C LYS A 286 21.69 -40.14 31.85
N GLN A 287 22.35 -41.14 31.29
CA GLN A 287 22.21 -41.52 29.89
C GLN A 287 21.71 -42.96 29.82
N THR A 288 20.73 -43.20 28.96
CA THR A 288 20.26 -44.55 28.64
C THR A 288 20.32 -44.71 27.14
N VAL A 289 20.97 -45.78 26.68
CA VAL A 289 21.15 -46.09 25.26
C VAL A 289 20.66 -47.53 25.07
N SER A 290 19.64 -47.70 24.24
CA SER A 290 18.99 -49.01 24.04
C SER A 290 19.84 -49.95 23.19
N GLU A 291 20.63 -49.39 22.28
CA GLU A 291 21.53 -50.13 21.40
C GLU A 291 22.99 -49.80 21.76
N ASN A 292 23.74 -49.21 20.84
CA ASN A 292 25.18 -49.04 20.97
C ASN A 292 25.55 -47.60 21.36
N LYS A 293 26.52 -47.48 22.27
CA LYS A 293 27.21 -46.21 22.54
C LYS A 293 28.67 -46.34 22.10
N THR A 294 29.07 -45.54 21.12
CA THR A 294 30.46 -45.42 20.67
C THR A 294 31.03 -44.09 21.13
N VAL A 295 32.25 -44.11 21.67
CA VAL A 295 32.98 -42.91 22.09
C VAL A 295 34.36 -42.98 21.46
N ASN A 296 34.61 -42.12 20.47
CA ASN A 296 35.90 -42.02 19.79
C ASN A 296 36.60 -40.74 20.25
N ILE A 297 37.76 -40.88 20.87
CA ILE A 297 38.54 -39.76 21.39
C ILE A 297 39.94 -39.91 20.80
N THR A 298 40.37 -38.92 20.02
CA THR A 298 41.69 -38.90 19.39
C THR A 298 42.77 -38.41 20.35
N GLY A 299 42.40 -37.52 21.28
CA GLY A 299 43.25 -37.09 22.39
C GLY A 299 43.06 -37.96 23.64
N ASP A 300 43.21 -37.34 24.80
CA ASP A 300 43.12 -38.04 26.08
C ASP A 300 41.67 -38.16 26.57
N LEU A 301 41.29 -39.37 27.00
CA LEU A 301 40.14 -39.57 27.88
C LEU A 301 40.60 -39.50 29.33
N LYS A 302 40.11 -38.50 30.07
CA LYS A 302 40.36 -38.36 31.51
C LYS A 302 39.03 -38.41 32.26
N GLU A 303 38.90 -39.40 33.13
CA GLU A 303 37.74 -39.55 34.01
C GLU A 303 38.19 -39.45 35.47
N THR A 304 37.58 -38.53 36.21
CA THR A 304 37.81 -38.38 37.65
C THR A 304 36.49 -38.61 38.37
N THR A 305 36.42 -39.68 39.16
CA THR A 305 35.21 -40.07 39.90
C THR A 305 35.59 -40.48 41.32
N SER A 306 34.64 -40.43 42.26
CA SER A 306 34.84 -41.01 43.60
C SER A 306 34.82 -42.55 43.56
N SER A 307 33.96 -43.11 42.71
CA SER A 307 33.85 -44.54 42.42
C SER A 307 33.43 -44.72 40.97
N THR A 308 33.89 -45.80 40.34
CA THR A 308 33.49 -46.20 38.99
C THR A 308 33.11 -47.68 38.96
N THR A 309 32.20 -48.07 38.07
CA THR A 309 31.79 -49.45 37.85
C THR A 309 31.58 -49.67 36.36
N HIS A 310 32.31 -50.65 35.81
CA HIS A 310 32.11 -51.14 34.46
C HIS A 310 31.61 -52.57 34.55
N GLN A 311 30.42 -52.83 34.02
CA GLN A 311 29.79 -54.14 34.06
C GLN A 311 29.22 -54.47 32.68
N ALA A 312 29.67 -55.59 32.11
CA ALA A 312 28.99 -56.22 30.99
C ALA A 312 27.98 -57.22 31.54
N LYS A 313 26.71 -57.13 31.12
CA LYS A 313 25.64 -58.01 31.63
C LYS A 313 25.71 -59.43 31.05
N ASN A 314 26.07 -59.54 29.78
CA ASN A 314 25.98 -60.80 29.02
C ASN A 314 27.27 -61.16 28.25
N GLY A 315 28.33 -60.35 28.35
CA GLY A 315 29.53 -60.50 27.53
C GLY A 315 30.80 -60.02 28.24
N ASP A 316 31.88 -59.85 27.47
CA ASP A 316 33.19 -59.53 28.00
C ASP A 316 33.43 -58.01 28.11
N ILE A 317 34.31 -57.63 29.03
CA ILE A 317 34.93 -56.31 29.06
C ILE A 317 36.34 -56.44 28.47
N LEU A 318 36.57 -55.81 27.31
CA LEU A 318 37.90 -55.75 26.68
C LEU A 318 38.57 -54.41 27.00
N ILE A 319 39.76 -54.46 27.61
CA ILE A 319 40.64 -53.30 27.80
C ILE A 319 41.94 -53.61 27.09
N GLN A 320 42.28 -52.81 26.07
CA GLN A 320 43.48 -52.99 25.25
C GLN A 320 44.28 -51.69 25.18
N SER A 321 45.60 -51.80 25.30
CA SER A 321 46.55 -50.70 25.10
C SER A 321 47.58 -51.11 24.06
N ALA A 322 47.96 -50.19 23.17
CA ALA A 322 49.08 -50.40 22.25
C ALA A 322 50.44 -50.40 22.98
N GLY A 323 50.50 -49.75 24.15
CA GLY A 323 51.66 -49.73 25.02
C GLY A 323 51.37 -50.46 26.33
N VAL A 324 51.62 -49.79 27.45
CA VAL A 324 51.39 -50.36 28.79
C VAL A 324 50.00 -49.99 29.29
N ALA A 325 49.23 -50.99 29.73
CA ALA A 325 48.03 -50.79 30.55
C ALA A 325 48.40 -50.93 32.03
N LYS A 326 48.18 -49.89 32.85
CA LYS A 326 48.42 -49.92 34.30
C LYS A 326 47.08 -49.88 35.04
N VAL A 327 46.87 -50.84 35.94
CA VAL A 327 45.79 -50.83 36.92
C VAL A 327 46.43 -50.77 38.30
N LEU A 328 46.31 -49.62 38.97
CA LEU A 328 46.99 -49.35 40.24
C LEU A 328 45.96 -49.03 41.31
N GLY A 329 45.99 -49.79 42.41
CA GLY A 329 45.28 -49.43 43.64
C GLY A 329 46.25 -48.85 44.67
N LYS A 330 45.79 -47.86 45.46
CA LYS A 330 46.57 -47.34 46.58
C LYS A 330 46.79 -48.40 47.67
N ILE A 331 45.85 -49.32 47.81
CA ILE A 331 45.90 -50.46 48.73
C ILE A 331 46.11 -51.73 47.91
N ASP A 332 45.11 -52.13 47.12
CA ASP A 332 45.13 -53.35 46.32
C ASP A 332 44.59 -53.10 44.89
N ALA A 333 45.06 -53.89 43.92
CA ALA A 333 44.38 -54.13 42.65
C ALA A 333 44.04 -55.63 42.57
N LYS A 334 42.74 -55.98 42.69
CA LYS A 334 42.29 -57.38 42.76
C LYS A 334 41.69 -57.82 41.43
N VAL A 335 42.16 -58.94 40.92
CA VAL A 335 41.55 -59.65 39.79
C VAL A 335 41.15 -61.02 40.31
N ASN A 336 39.85 -61.27 40.43
CA ASN A 336 39.28 -62.55 40.86
C ASN A 336 38.12 -62.95 39.92
N LYS A 337 37.58 -64.16 40.10
CA LYS A 337 36.45 -64.65 39.29
C LYS A 337 35.07 -64.16 39.79
N GLY A 338 35.05 -63.21 40.72
CA GLY A 338 33.96 -63.06 41.69
C GLY A 338 34.22 -63.92 42.91
#